data_AF-A0A0G1EW84-F1
#
_entry.id   AF-A0A0G1EW84-F1
#
_cell.length_a   1.000
_cell.length_b   1.000
_cell.length_c   1.000
_cell.angle_alpha   90.00
_cell.angle_beta   90.00
_cell.angle_gamma   90.00
#
_symmetry.space_group_name_H-M   'P 1'
#
loop_
_entity.id
_entity.type
_entity.pdbx_description
1 polymer ?
#
loop_
_entity_poly.entity_id
_entity_poly.type
_entity_poly.pdbx_seq_one_letter_code
_entity_poly.pdbx_strand_id
1 'polypeptide(L)'
;MEQLSLNPKLLKLLSVFALYPNQSFYVRELAKKTLLPVSTTSRLLDKLLNQQILQFTTKGSLKLFQLNLNHPSLPEIKSLVQKESGQIPLLTQTLRQIPLVSSVTVYGSAATNQLTSLSDIDLLIVGRPPVDKLNQQLNRLEKTLGREINYSLYSPEEFSRQKTKPGFLKYILQQPHQTIINNL
;
A
#
# COMPACT_ATOMS: atom_id res chain seq x y z
N MET A 1 -29.07 0.15 -4.86
CA MET A 1 -27.75 0.35 -4.23
C MET A 1 -26.91 1.13 -5.22
N GLU A 2 -26.74 2.42 -4.99
CA GLU A 2 -25.98 3.32 -5.86
C GLU A 2 -24.52 2.87 -5.86
N GLN A 3 -24.07 2.31 -6.98
CA GLN A 3 -22.69 1.86 -7.13
C GLN A 3 -21.77 3.04 -6.83
N LEU A 4 -20.88 2.85 -5.87
CA LEU A 4 -19.87 3.82 -5.51
C LEU A 4 -18.96 4.04 -6.74
N SER A 5 -19.27 5.01 -7.60
CA SER A 5 -18.37 5.38 -8.69
C SER A 5 -17.11 5.98 -8.06
N LEU A 6 -16.11 5.14 -7.86
CA LEU A 6 -14.86 5.48 -7.18
C LEU A 6 -14.02 6.35 -8.10
N ASN A 7 -14.19 7.66 -7.96
CA ASN A 7 -13.33 8.64 -8.62
C ASN A 7 -11.90 8.54 -8.03
N PRO A 8 -10.82 8.68 -8.84
CA PRO A 8 -9.43 8.68 -8.37
C PRO A 8 -9.16 9.57 -7.15
N LYS A 9 -9.83 10.72 -7.04
CA LYS A 9 -9.69 11.64 -5.90
C LYS A 9 -10.27 11.06 -4.60
N LEU A 10 -11.39 10.33 -4.70
CA LEU A 10 -12.02 9.66 -3.57
C LEU A 10 -11.16 8.49 -3.08
N LEU A 11 -10.61 7.72 -4.03
CA LEU A 11 -9.67 6.63 -3.75
C LEU A 11 -8.41 7.13 -3.05
N LYS A 12 -7.86 8.26 -3.49
CA LYS A 12 -6.70 8.90 -2.84
C LYS A 12 -6.98 9.38 -1.42
N LEU A 13 -8.22 9.75 -1.12
CA LEU A 13 -8.62 10.13 0.24
C LEU A 13 -8.86 8.88 1.11
N LEU A 14 -9.58 7.89 0.58
CA LEU A 14 -9.82 6.61 1.25
C LEU A 14 -8.54 5.84 1.52
N SER A 15 -7.53 5.96 0.66
CA SER A 15 -6.23 5.35 0.90
C SER A 15 -5.68 5.86 2.22
N VAL A 16 -5.60 7.18 2.47
CA VAL A 16 -5.09 7.75 3.72
C VAL A 16 -5.75 7.14 4.97
N PHE A 17 -7.07 6.99 4.96
CA PHE A 17 -7.81 6.37 6.06
C PHE A 17 -7.57 4.87 6.18
N ALA A 18 -7.40 4.16 5.07
CA ALA A 18 -7.03 2.75 5.08
C ALA A 18 -5.61 2.53 5.63
N LEU A 19 -4.69 3.49 5.46
CA LEU A 19 -3.33 3.43 6.03
C LEU A 19 -3.36 3.56 7.54
N TYR A 20 -4.17 4.49 8.03
CA TYR A 20 -4.23 4.86 9.44
C TYR A 20 -5.65 4.65 9.98
N PRO A 21 -6.14 3.39 10.03
CA PRO A 21 -7.54 3.09 10.33
C PRO A 21 -7.97 3.59 11.72
N ASN A 22 -7.03 3.67 12.66
CA ASN A 22 -7.27 4.14 14.02
C ASN A 22 -6.96 5.63 14.22
N GLN A 23 -6.43 6.33 13.20
CA GLN A 23 -6.02 7.73 13.34
C GLN A 23 -7.09 8.66 12.81
N SER A 24 -7.17 9.85 13.40
CA SER A 24 -8.10 10.89 12.97
C SER A 24 -7.36 12.09 12.40
N PHE A 25 -7.94 12.71 11.39
CA PHE A 25 -7.32 13.77 10.60
C PHE A 25 -8.25 14.95 10.43
N TYR A 26 -7.72 16.16 10.39
CA TYR A 26 -8.50 17.35 10.00
C TYR A 26 -8.37 17.62 8.49
N VAL A 27 -9.33 18.35 7.93
CA VAL A 27 -9.45 18.56 6.48
C VAL A 27 -8.17 19.11 5.82
N ARG A 28 -7.48 20.06 6.47
CA ARG A 28 -6.26 20.66 5.92
C ARG A 28 -5.07 19.68 5.92
N GLU A 29 -5.00 18.77 6.88
CA GLU A 29 -3.99 17.71 6.89
C GLU A 29 -4.21 16.74 5.73
N LEU A 30 -5.45 16.33 5.52
CA LEU A 30 -5.82 15.44 4.43
C LEU A 30 -5.59 16.09 3.07
N ALA A 31 -5.91 17.37 2.92
CA ALA A 31 -5.63 18.14 1.71
C ALA A 31 -4.12 18.14 1.39
N LYS A 32 -3.26 18.36 2.39
CA LYS A 32 -1.80 18.27 2.23
C LYS A 32 -1.35 16.87 1.83
N LYS A 33 -1.78 15.83 2.56
CA LYS A 33 -1.40 14.42 2.30
C LYS A 33 -1.84 13.93 0.92
N THR A 34 -3.01 14.40 0.45
CA THR A 34 -3.58 13.97 -0.84
C THR A 34 -3.21 14.89 -2.02
N LEU A 35 -2.59 16.04 -1.76
CA LEU A 35 -2.35 17.10 -2.75
C LEU A 35 -3.63 17.55 -3.45
N LEU A 36 -4.77 17.49 -2.75
CA LEU A 36 -6.06 17.97 -3.24
C LEU A 36 -6.38 19.35 -2.67
N PRO A 37 -7.10 20.20 -3.40
CA PRO A 37 -7.60 21.46 -2.84
C PRO A 37 -8.50 21.20 -1.62
N VAL A 38 -8.37 22.03 -0.58
CA VAL A 38 -9.15 21.90 0.68
C VAL A 38 -10.65 21.81 0.42
N SER A 39 -11.18 22.59 -0.54
CA SER A 39 -12.60 22.55 -0.94
C SER A 39 -13.01 21.20 -1.53
N THR A 40 -12.13 20.58 -2.34
CA THR A 40 -12.35 19.25 -2.89
C THR A 40 -12.28 18.19 -1.80
N THR A 41 -11.29 18.27 -0.91
CA THR A 41 -11.16 17.36 0.23
C THR A 41 -12.40 17.42 1.12
N SER A 42 -12.88 18.63 1.48
CA SER A 42 -14.09 18.79 2.29
C SER A 42 -15.29 18.10 1.66
N ARG A 43 -15.57 18.38 0.37
CA ARG A 43 -16.70 17.77 -0.34
C ARG A 43 -16.63 16.23 -0.38
N LEU A 44 -15.43 15.67 -0.54
CA LEU A 44 -15.24 14.22 -0.54
C LEU A 44 -15.42 13.63 0.86
N LEU A 45 -14.97 14.32 1.92
CA LEU A 45 -15.21 13.93 3.30
C LEU A 45 -16.70 13.92 3.62
N ASP A 46 -17.44 14.95 3.21
CA ASP A 46 -18.88 15.02 3.41
C ASP A 46 -19.59 13.85 2.71
N LYS A 47 -19.16 13.51 1.49
CA LYS A 47 -19.68 12.32 0.78
C LYS A 47 -19.44 11.02 1.57
N LEU A 48 -18.23 10.83 2.10
CA LEU A 48 -17.88 9.62 2.87
C LEU A 48 -18.57 9.56 4.23
N LEU A 49 -18.82 10.72 4.87
CA LEU A 49 -19.62 10.82 6.09
C LEU A 49 -21.08 10.45 5.83
N ASN A 50 -21.67 10.95 4.74
CA ASN A 50 -23.05 10.63 4.36
C ASN A 50 -23.25 9.13 4.10
N GLN A 51 -22.19 8.45 3.65
CA GLN A 51 -22.15 7.00 3.44
C GLN A 51 -21.74 6.22 4.70
N GLN A 52 -21.50 6.89 5.83
CA GLN A 52 -21.04 6.30 7.10
C GLN A 52 -19.71 5.51 6.99
N ILE A 53 -18.98 5.69 5.89
CA ILE A 53 -17.64 5.12 5.69
C ILE A 53 -16.65 5.79 6.64
N LEU A 54 -16.82 7.09 6.86
CA LEU A 54 -16.11 7.85 7.88
C LEU A 54 -17.05 8.20 9.03
N GLN A 55 -16.45 8.45 10.18
CA GLN A 55 -17.05 9.10 11.32
C GLN A 55 -16.24 10.36 11.68
N PHE A 56 -16.80 11.25 12.50
CA PHE A 56 -16.06 12.40 12.98
C PHE A 56 -16.24 12.62 14.48
N THR A 57 -15.24 13.25 15.09
CA THR A 57 -15.31 13.81 16.43
C THR A 57 -14.97 15.29 16.38
N THR A 58 -15.38 16.05 17.39
CA THR A 58 -15.01 17.45 17.54
C THR A 58 -13.99 17.59 18.67
N LYS A 59 -12.91 18.33 18.40
CA LYS A 59 -11.93 18.74 19.41
C LYS A 59 -11.87 20.27 19.39
N GLY A 60 -12.62 20.91 20.29
CA GLY A 60 -12.91 22.34 20.19
C GLY A 60 -13.71 22.65 18.92
N SER A 61 -13.23 23.58 18.09
CA SER A 61 -13.82 23.92 16.79
C SER A 61 -13.35 23.03 15.63
N LEU A 62 -12.40 22.12 15.86
CA LEU A 62 -11.84 21.25 14.82
C LEU A 62 -12.66 19.97 14.67
N LYS A 63 -13.09 19.67 13.45
CA LYS A 63 -13.61 18.35 13.07
C LYS A 63 -12.44 17.42 12.71
N LEU A 64 -12.39 16.28 13.38
CA LEU A 64 -11.45 15.20 13.14
C LEU A 64 -12.21 14.02 12.53
N PHE A 65 -11.79 13.61 11.34
CA PHE A 65 -12.40 12.53 10.57
C PHE A 65 -11.61 11.25 10.77
N GLN A 66 -12.29 10.11 10.88
CA GLN A 66 -11.69 8.79 11.07
C GLN A 66 -12.47 7.75 10.28
N LEU A 67 -11.82 6.65 9.90
CA LEU A 67 -12.48 5.50 9.30
C LEU A 67 -13.47 4.85 10.28
N ASN A 68 -14.68 4.55 9.82
CA ASN A 68 -15.62 3.75 10.59
C ASN A 68 -15.25 2.26 10.45
N LEU A 69 -14.57 1.72 11.45
CA LEU A 69 -14.10 0.33 11.43
C LEU A 69 -15.22 -0.71 11.52
N ASN A 70 -16.42 -0.28 11.91
CA ASN A 70 -17.60 -1.14 12.00
C ASN A 70 -18.45 -1.11 10.72
N HIS A 71 -18.00 -0.41 9.67
CA HIS A 71 -18.76 -0.31 8.42
C HIS A 71 -18.78 -1.66 7.66
N PRO A 72 -19.96 -2.19 7.25
CA PRO A 72 -20.07 -3.52 6.61
C PRO A 72 -19.22 -3.68 5.34
N SER A 73 -19.13 -2.63 4.52
CA SER A 73 -18.35 -2.64 3.26
C SER A 73 -16.87 -2.35 3.47
N LEU A 74 -16.35 -2.28 4.70
CA LEU A 74 -14.94 -1.99 4.95
C LEU A 74 -13.98 -2.97 4.23
N PRO A 75 -14.22 -4.30 4.21
CA PRO A 75 -13.37 -5.22 3.44
C PRO A 75 -13.36 -4.92 1.94
N GLU A 76 -14.52 -4.56 1.38
CA GLU A 76 -14.67 -4.20 -0.03
C GLU A 76 -13.94 -2.89 -0.35
N ILE A 77 -14.11 -1.86 0.48
CA ILE A 77 -13.41 -0.57 0.34
C ILE A 77 -11.90 -0.77 0.39
N LYS A 78 -11.41 -1.59 1.33
CA LYS A 78 -9.98 -1.95 1.42
C LYS A 78 -9.50 -2.67 0.15
N SER A 79 -10.28 -3.62 -0.36
CA SER A 79 -9.96 -4.34 -1.60
C SER A 79 -9.93 -3.39 -2.82
N LEU A 80 -10.87 -2.45 -2.90
CA LEU A 80 -10.95 -1.48 -3.99
C LEU A 80 -9.79 -0.49 -3.94
N VAL A 81 -9.45 0.06 -2.77
CA VAL A 81 -8.25 0.91 -2.60
C VAL A 81 -6.99 0.14 -3.00
N GLN A 82 -6.87 -1.13 -2.64
CA GLN A 82 -5.73 -1.96 -3.05
C GLN A 82 -5.67 -2.15 -4.57
N LYS A 83 -6.79 -2.53 -5.20
CA LYS A 83 -6.88 -2.73 -6.66
C LYS A 83 -6.57 -1.46 -7.44
N GLU A 84 -7.13 -0.34 -6.99
CA GLU A 84 -7.01 0.97 -7.66
C GLU A 84 -5.68 1.67 -7.37
N SER A 85 -4.98 1.32 -6.28
CA SER A 85 -3.68 1.91 -5.99
C SER A 85 -2.59 1.58 -7.02
N GLY A 86 -2.85 0.70 -8.00
CA GLY A 86 -2.08 0.50 -9.24
C GLY A 86 -0.65 -0.01 -9.10
N GLN A 87 -0.11 0.01 -7.88
CA GLN A 87 1.29 -0.22 -7.57
C GLN A 87 1.65 -1.70 -7.58
N ILE A 88 0.85 -2.56 -6.94
CA ILE A 88 1.11 -4.00 -6.91
C ILE A 88 1.01 -4.63 -8.31
N PRO A 89 -0.02 -4.34 -9.14
CA PRO A 89 -0.07 -4.86 -10.50
C PRO A 89 1.13 -4.41 -11.36
N LEU A 90 1.49 -3.11 -11.30
CA LEU A 90 2.63 -2.58 -12.05
C LEU A 90 3.97 -3.17 -11.60
N LEU A 91 4.17 -3.28 -10.28
CA LEU A 91 5.33 -3.93 -9.67
C LEU A 91 5.42 -5.40 -10.10
N THR A 92 4.31 -6.13 -10.02
CA THR A 92 4.24 -7.55 -10.42
C THR A 92 4.55 -7.72 -11.90
N GLN A 93 3.94 -6.92 -12.78
CA GLN A 93 4.15 -7.00 -14.23
C GLN A 93 5.61 -6.72 -14.59
N THR A 94 6.22 -5.72 -13.97
CA THR A 94 7.62 -5.34 -14.25
C THR A 94 8.59 -6.40 -13.74
N LEU A 95 8.40 -6.88 -12.51
CA LEU A 95 9.28 -7.89 -11.91
C LEU A 95 9.19 -9.25 -12.60
N ARG A 96 8.02 -9.62 -13.17
CA ARG A 96 7.87 -10.84 -13.98
C ARG A 96 8.71 -10.84 -15.26
N GLN A 97 9.12 -9.67 -15.77
CA GLN A 97 9.97 -9.56 -16.97
C GLN A 97 11.46 -9.79 -16.66
N ILE A 98 11.81 -9.92 -15.37
CA ILE A 98 13.17 -10.16 -14.93
C ILE A 98 13.39 -11.68 -14.90
N PRO A 99 14.35 -12.21 -15.68
CA PRO A 99 14.59 -13.64 -15.73
C PRO A 99 15.15 -14.13 -14.39
N LEU A 100 14.92 -15.41 -14.08
CA LEU A 100 15.45 -16.10 -12.89
C LEU A 100 14.97 -15.51 -11.55
N VAL A 101 13.87 -14.77 -11.54
CA VAL A 101 13.12 -14.44 -10.32
C VAL A 101 12.16 -15.60 -10.01
N SER A 102 12.36 -16.26 -8.87
CA SER A 102 11.54 -17.38 -8.42
C SER A 102 10.38 -16.91 -7.56
N SER A 103 10.61 -15.95 -6.66
CA SER A 103 9.53 -15.37 -5.84
C SER A 103 9.83 -13.93 -5.49
N VAL A 104 8.76 -13.16 -5.33
CA VAL A 104 8.81 -11.80 -4.81
C VAL A 104 7.72 -11.63 -3.77
N THR A 105 8.14 -11.23 -2.58
CA THR A 105 7.27 -10.92 -1.46
C THR A 105 7.47 -9.47 -1.06
N VAL A 106 6.41 -8.68 -1.11
CA VAL A 106 6.39 -7.36 -0.48
C VAL A 106 6.26 -7.58 1.03
N TYR A 107 7.06 -6.88 1.83
CA TYR A 107 6.97 -6.94 3.29
C TYR A 107 6.99 -5.53 3.92
N GLY A 108 6.86 -5.46 5.24
CA GLY A 108 6.85 -4.18 5.97
C GLY A 108 5.52 -3.44 5.83
N SER A 109 5.55 -2.12 6.04
CA SER A 109 4.34 -1.27 5.96
C SER A 109 3.58 -1.50 4.65
N ALA A 110 4.31 -1.63 3.53
CA ALA A 110 3.76 -1.86 2.20
C ALA A 110 2.93 -3.16 2.07
N ALA A 111 3.15 -4.16 2.91
CA ALA A 111 2.49 -5.46 2.79
C ALA A 111 1.36 -5.72 3.79
N THR A 112 1.23 -4.86 4.79
CA THR A 112 0.17 -4.91 5.83
C THR A 112 -1.18 -4.32 5.36
N ASN A 113 -1.37 -4.03 4.07
CA ASN A 113 -2.41 -3.15 3.49
C ASN A 113 -2.13 -1.65 3.60
N GLN A 114 -0.89 -1.22 3.82
CA GLN A 114 -0.54 0.20 3.78
C GLN A 114 0.26 0.50 2.51
N LEU A 115 -0.44 0.50 1.37
CA LEU A 115 0.00 1.24 0.19
C LEU A 115 -0.15 2.73 0.47
N THR A 116 0.67 3.21 1.41
CA THR A 116 0.78 4.64 1.69
C THR A 116 1.38 5.29 0.46
N SER A 117 0.88 6.47 0.12
CA SER A 117 1.44 7.28 -0.96
C SER A 117 2.80 7.92 -0.60
N LEU A 118 3.48 7.48 0.47
CA LEU A 118 4.65 8.16 1.04
C LEU A 118 5.74 7.25 1.65
N SER A 119 5.49 5.97 1.95
CA SER A 119 6.51 5.08 2.54
C SER A 119 7.34 4.38 1.49
N ASP A 120 8.49 3.83 1.86
CA ASP A 120 9.30 3.02 0.94
C ASP A 120 8.62 1.66 0.68
N ILE A 121 9.00 0.99 -0.41
CA ILE A 121 8.52 -0.34 -0.77
C ILE A 121 9.63 -1.34 -0.47
N ASP A 122 9.42 -2.23 0.50
CA ASP A 122 10.38 -3.28 0.84
C ASP A 122 10.04 -4.61 0.15
N LEU A 123 11.00 -5.15 -0.59
CA LEU A 123 10.88 -6.39 -1.36
C LEU A 123 11.83 -7.47 -0.87
N LEU A 124 11.32 -8.67 -0.72
CA LEU A 124 12.09 -9.89 -0.58
C LEU A 124 12.04 -10.61 -1.93
N ILE A 125 13.20 -10.74 -2.57
CA ILE A 125 13.33 -11.40 -3.86
C ILE A 125 14.09 -12.70 -3.65
N VAL A 126 13.51 -13.81 -4.12
CA VAL A 126 14.18 -15.11 -4.16
C VAL A 126 14.44 -15.48 -5.61
N GLY A 127 15.69 -15.78 -5.94
CA GLY A 127 16.09 -16.15 -7.30
C GLY A 127 17.56 -15.86 -7.59
N ARG A 128 17.90 -15.87 -8.88
CA ARG A 128 19.24 -15.49 -9.40
C ARG A 128 19.12 -14.51 -10.58
N PRO A 129 18.38 -13.40 -10.44
CA PRO A 129 18.25 -12.43 -11.52
C PRO A 129 19.60 -11.76 -11.82
N PRO A 130 19.82 -11.32 -13.07
CA PRO A 130 20.93 -10.40 -13.37
C PRO A 130 20.75 -9.10 -12.60
N VAL A 131 21.66 -8.80 -11.68
CA VAL A 131 21.55 -7.68 -10.72
C VAL A 131 21.42 -6.33 -11.44
N ASP A 132 22.17 -6.10 -12.52
CA ASP A 132 22.08 -4.86 -13.29
C ASP A 132 20.69 -4.64 -13.90
N LYS A 133 20.09 -5.71 -14.44
CA LYS A 133 18.74 -5.66 -15.02
C LYS A 133 17.69 -5.45 -13.92
N LEU A 134 17.87 -6.08 -12.77
CA LEU A 134 17.00 -5.88 -11.60
C LEU A 134 17.02 -4.41 -11.17
N ASN A 135 18.20 -3.86 -10.92
CA ASN A 135 18.37 -2.46 -10.52
C ASN A 135 17.80 -1.48 -11.55
N GLN A 136 18.04 -1.73 -12.84
CA GLN A 136 17.50 -0.86 -13.90
C GLN A 136 15.97 -0.82 -13.90
N GLN A 137 15.31 -1.97 -13.70
CA GLN A 137 13.85 -2.05 -13.68
C GLN A 137 13.27 -1.45 -12.40
N LEU A 138 13.90 -1.70 -11.25
CA LEU A 138 13.50 -1.09 -9.98
C LEU A 138 13.62 0.43 -10.03
N ASN A 139 14.73 0.99 -10.52
CA ASN A 139 14.90 2.45 -10.66
C ASN A 139 13.84 3.10 -11.58
N ARG A 140 13.35 2.37 -12.60
CA ARG A 140 12.24 2.84 -13.45
C ARG A 140 10.91 2.81 -12.70
N LEU A 141 10.68 1.76 -11.93
CA LEU A 141 9.51 1.66 -11.05
C LEU A 141 9.51 2.77 -10.01
N GLU A 142 10.63 3.03 -9.34
CA GLU A 142 10.74 4.12 -8.36
C GLU A 142 10.31 5.47 -8.95
N LYS A 143 10.79 5.80 -10.15
CA LYS A 143 10.41 7.02 -10.88
C LYS A 143 8.93 7.05 -11.24
N THR A 144 8.37 5.91 -11.60
CA THR A 144 6.96 5.78 -12.01
C THR A 144 6.02 5.85 -10.79
N LEU A 145 6.45 5.25 -9.68
CA LEU A 145 5.69 5.17 -8.44
C LEU A 145 5.90 6.40 -7.54
N GLY A 146 6.99 7.15 -7.74
CA GLY A 146 7.40 8.25 -6.87
C GLY A 146 7.77 7.79 -5.47
N ARG A 147 8.32 6.57 -5.32
CA ARG A 147 8.64 5.91 -4.05
C ARG A 147 9.97 5.18 -4.17
N GLU A 148 10.75 5.17 -3.09
CA GLU A 148 11.96 4.34 -3.00
C GLU A 148 11.56 2.85 -2.90
N ILE A 149 12.33 1.99 -3.56
CA ILE A 149 12.15 0.54 -3.55
C ILE A 149 13.42 -0.11 -3.01
N ASN A 150 13.32 -0.62 -1.79
CA ASN A 150 14.39 -1.38 -1.15
C ASN A 150 14.17 -2.88 -1.38
N TYR A 151 15.25 -3.63 -1.63
CA TYR A 151 15.14 -5.08 -1.80
C TYR A 151 16.23 -5.88 -1.09
N SER A 152 15.84 -7.05 -0.60
CA SER A 152 16.75 -8.10 -0.14
C SER A 152 16.69 -9.27 -1.12
N LEU A 153 17.84 -9.68 -1.64
CA LEU A 153 17.95 -10.75 -2.61
C LEU A 153 18.55 -12.00 -1.97
N TYR A 154 17.88 -13.14 -2.16
CA TYR A 154 18.32 -14.46 -1.70
C TYR A 154 18.32 -15.44 -2.87
N SER A 155 19.33 -16.30 -2.95
CA SER A 155 19.22 -17.52 -3.75
C SER A 155 18.19 -18.48 -3.13
N PRO A 156 17.58 -19.39 -3.92
CA PRO A 156 16.66 -20.41 -3.39
C PRO A 156 17.26 -21.23 -2.24
N GLU A 157 18.56 -21.53 -2.30
CA GLU A 157 19.27 -22.28 -1.27
C GLU A 157 19.50 -21.47 0.00
N GLU A 158 19.80 -20.16 -0.11
CA GLU A 158 19.94 -19.28 1.05
C GLU A 158 18.59 -19.05 1.72
N PHE A 159 17.54 -18.80 0.94
CA PHE A 159 16.18 -18.64 1.44
C PHE A 159 15.74 -19.87 2.24
N SER A 160 15.95 -21.07 1.68
CA SER A 160 15.62 -22.34 2.34
C SER A 160 16.41 -22.58 3.63
N ARG A 161 17.69 -22.16 3.67
CA ARG A 161 18.55 -22.31 4.85
C ARG A 161 18.27 -21.28 5.94
N GLN A 162 17.88 -20.07 5.56
CA GLN A 162 17.70 -18.95 6.49
C GLN A 162 16.28 -18.84 7.03
N LYS A 163 15.27 -19.40 6.35
CA LYS A 163 13.86 -19.29 6.79
C LYS A 163 13.60 -19.92 8.16
N THR A 164 14.41 -20.91 8.53
CA THR A 164 14.28 -21.66 9.80
C THR A 164 15.12 -21.05 10.94
N LYS A 165 16.07 -20.16 10.62
CA LYS A 165 16.99 -19.57 11.60
C LYS A 165 16.45 -18.26 12.18
N PRO A 166 16.75 -17.91 13.45
CA PRO A 166 16.51 -16.57 13.95
C PRO A 166 17.27 -15.55 13.08
N GLY A 167 16.58 -14.50 12.63
CA GLY A 167 17.19 -13.49 11.77
C GLY A 167 16.16 -12.71 10.95
N PHE A 168 16.68 -11.85 10.07
CA PHE A 168 15.89 -10.93 9.26
C PHE A 168 14.79 -11.63 8.43
N LEU A 169 15.10 -12.75 7.79
CA LEU A 169 14.13 -13.49 6.98
C LEU A 169 12.98 -14.06 7.83
N LYS A 170 13.28 -14.61 9.00
CA LYS A 170 12.26 -15.11 9.95
C LYS A 170 11.41 -13.97 10.50
N TYR A 171 12.03 -12.81 10.78
CA TYR A 171 11.31 -11.61 11.18
C TYR A 171 10.34 -11.15 10.08
N ILE A 172 10.80 -11.04 8.82
CA ILE A 172 9.95 -10.67 7.67
C ILE A 172 8.76 -11.61 7.54
N LEU A 173 9.00 -12.92 7.57
CA LEU A 173 7.95 -13.93 7.40
C LEU A 173 6.93 -13.93 8.57
N GLN A 174 7.27 -13.34 9.72
CA GLN A 174 6.37 -13.14 10.86
C GLN A 174 5.60 -11.82 10.80
N GLN A 175 6.08 -10.83 10.04
CA GLN A 175 5.33 -9.60 9.76
C GLN A 175 4.28 -9.85 8.66
N PRO A 176 3.23 -9.04 8.56
CA PRO A 176 2.31 -9.14 7.44
C PRO A 176 3.05 -8.87 6.13
N HIS A 177 2.92 -9.80 5.20
CA HIS A 177 3.62 -9.82 3.93
C HIS A 177 2.68 -10.27 2.81
N GLN A 178 2.97 -9.88 1.58
CA GLN A 178 2.20 -10.28 0.40
C GLN A 178 3.15 -10.79 -0.68
N THR A 179 3.03 -12.08 -1.00
CA THR A 179 3.73 -12.69 -2.14
C THR A 179 3.01 -12.34 -3.44
N ILE A 180 3.70 -11.63 -4.33
CA ILE A 180 3.15 -11.13 -5.61
C ILE A 180 3.63 -11.94 -6.82
N ILE A 181 4.75 -12.66 -6.67
CA ILE A 181 5.25 -13.67 -7.61
C ILE A 181 5.61 -14.90 -6.79
N ASN A 182 5.11 -16.09 -7.15
CA ASN A 182 5.48 -17.33 -6.49
C ASN A 182 5.65 -18.47 -7.51
N ASN A 183 6.89 -18.78 -7.83
CA ASN A 183 7.33 -19.89 -8.67
C ASN A 183 8.39 -20.75 -7.94
N LEU A 184 8.41 -20.67 -6.60
CA LEU A 184 9.26 -21.50 -5.74
C LEU A 184 8.74 -22.93 -5.64
#